data_AF-C0XIQ3-F1
#
_entry.id   AF-C0XIQ3-F1
#
_cell.length_a   1.000
_cell.length_b   1.000
_cell.length_c   1.000
_cell.angle_alpha   90.00
_cell.angle_beta   90.00
_cell.angle_gamma   90.00
#
_symmetry.space_group_name_H-M   'P 1'
#
loop_
_entity.id
_entity.type
_entity.pdbx_description
1 polymer ?
#
loop_
_entity_poly.entity_id
_entity_poly.type
_entity_poly.pdbx_seq_one_letter_code
_entity_poly.pdbx_strand_id
1 'polypeptide(L)'
;MRTRHGADGGALVSSVDFTHHFPWDSMQGMEFSNDLKVYLTGGQWTAGGKVEAPHILKGNWDWSKYEAVALQVDNVQYAETEGVQLYGDNVYVGVEFHENGTGEAKHTVQVFKKNEFTV
;
A
#
# COMPACT_ATOMS: atom_id res chain seq x y z
N MET A 1 20.58 -21.67 2.43
CA MET A 1 21.14 -21.48 1.08
C MET A 1 19.95 -21.26 0.14
N ARG A 2 19.68 -20.02 -0.30
CA ARG A 2 18.54 -19.73 -1.21
C ARG A 2 19.07 -19.79 -2.64
N THR A 3 18.59 -20.76 -3.43
CA THR A 3 18.95 -20.91 -4.84
C THR A 3 18.26 -19.80 -5.64
N ARG A 4 19.05 -18.88 -6.21
CA ARG A 4 18.58 -17.97 -7.25
C ARG A 4 18.56 -18.79 -8.54
N HIS A 5 17.37 -19.13 -9.03
CA HIS A 5 17.24 -19.72 -10.35
C HIS A 5 17.45 -18.62 -11.40
N GLY A 6 18.25 -18.96 -12.42
CA GLY A 6 18.74 -18.06 -13.45
C GLY A 6 17.62 -17.46 -14.31
N ALA A 7 17.92 -16.28 -14.84
CA ALA A 7 17.04 -15.50 -15.70
C ALA A 7 16.99 -16.10 -17.12
N ASP A 8 16.09 -17.06 -17.31
CA ASP A 8 15.76 -17.63 -18.63
C ASP A 8 14.42 -17.07 -19.16
N GLY A 9 14.04 -15.84 -18.78
CA GLY A 9 12.77 -15.21 -19.22
C GLY A 9 11.51 -15.78 -18.57
N GLY A 10 11.64 -16.63 -17.54
CA GLY A 10 10.54 -17.02 -16.65
C GLY A 10 10.28 -15.95 -15.58
N ALA A 11 9.02 -15.75 -15.21
CA ALA A 11 8.64 -14.84 -14.13
C ALA A 11 9.46 -15.15 -12.86
N LEU A 12 10.11 -14.13 -12.30
CA LEU A 12 10.81 -14.25 -11.03
C LEU A 12 9.76 -14.35 -9.93
N VAL A 13 9.45 -15.56 -9.48
CA VAL A 13 8.57 -15.80 -8.35
C VAL A 13 9.39 -15.71 -7.07
N SER A 14 9.14 -14.68 -6.26
CA SER A 14 9.63 -14.65 -4.88
C SER A 14 8.81 -15.63 -4.04
N SER A 15 9.46 -16.61 -3.44
CA SER A 15 8.86 -17.55 -2.48
C SER A 15 9.08 -17.12 -1.02
N VAL A 16 9.28 -15.82 -0.81
CA VAL A 16 9.41 -15.28 0.55
C VAL A 16 8.02 -15.08 1.12
N ASP A 17 7.73 -15.79 2.20
CA ASP A 17 6.49 -15.58 2.93
C ASP A 17 6.42 -14.14 3.42
N PHE A 18 5.33 -13.45 3.07
CA PHE A 18 5.00 -12.18 3.69
C PHE A 18 4.51 -12.47 5.10
N THR A 19 5.39 -12.28 6.09
CA THR A 19 5.10 -12.55 7.51
C THR A 19 4.51 -11.36 8.24
N HIS A 20 4.26 -10.27 7.53
CA HIS A 20 3.66 -9.06 8.09
C HIS A 20 2.18 -9.04 7.77
N HIS A 21 1.42 -8.19 8.44
CA HIS A 21 0.05 -7.93 8.06
C HIS A 21 0.05 -6.95 6.88
N PHE A 22 -0.82 -7.18 5.90
CA PHE A 22 -1.13 -6.13 4.94
C PHE A 22 -1.68 -4.94 5.73
N PRO A 23 -1.66 -3.70 5.20
CA PRO A 23 -2.48 -2.65 5.77
C PRO A 23 -3.88 -3.22 5.98
N TRP A 24 -4.21 -3.41 7.25
CA TRP A 24 -5.54 -3.80 7.69
C TRP A 24 -6.05 -5.14 7.13
N ASP A 25 -5.15 -6.09 6.83
CA ASP A 25 -5.43 -7.41 6.24
C ASP A 25 -6.21 -7.37 4.91
N SER A 26 -6.19 -6.22 4.23
CA SER A 26 -6.95 -5.97 3.01
C SER A 26 -6.05 -5.28 1.98
N MET A 27 -5.43 -6.07 1.10
CA MET A 27 -4.58 -5.53 0.03
C MET A 27 -5.46 -4.93 -1.07
N GLN A 28 -5.36 -3.61 -1.26
CA GLN A 28 -6.14 -2.88 -2.26
C GLN A 28 -5.30 -2.40 -3.45
N GLY A 29 -3.97 -2.42 -3.32
CA GLY A 29 -3.07 -1.95 -4.35
C GLY A 29 -1.66 -2.46 -4.18
N MET A 30 -0.97 -2.65 -5.30
CA MET A 30 0.44 -3.03 -5.33
C MET A 30 1.14 -2.37 -6.51
N GLU A 31 2.31 -1.76 -6.27
CA GLU A 31 3.19 -1.31 -7.33
C GLU A 31 4.68 -1.53 -7.00
N PHE A 32 5.48 -1.76 -8.06
CA PHE A 32 6.91 -1.99 -7.98
C PHE A 32 7.68 -0.74 -8.43
N SER A 33 8.67 -0.33 -7.66
CA SER A 33 9.63 0.69 -8.10
C SER A 33 10.82 0.04 -8.83
N ASN A 34 11.51 0.84 -9.65
CA ASN A 34 12.77 0.44 -10.29
C ASN A 34 13.88 0.05 -9.30
N ASP A 35 13.84 0.53 -8.05
CA ASP A 35 14.86 0.27 -7.03
C ASP A 35 14.54 -0.97 -6.15
N LEU A 36 13.82 -1.95 -6.71
CA LEU A 36 13.44 -3.21 -6.03
C LEU A 36 12.64 -2.99 -4.74
N LYS A 37 11.85 -1.92 -4.69
CA LYS A 37 10.84 -1.69 -3.65
C LYS A 37 9.46 -2.11 -4.12
N VAL A 38 8.65 -2.55 -3.17
CA VAL A 38 7.22 -2.83 -3.33
C VAL A 38 6.46 -1.82 -2.48
N TYR A 39 5.40 -1.27 -3.06
CA TYR A 39 4.43 -0.43 -2.38
C TYR A 39 3.13 -1.22 -2.28
N LEU A 40 2.57 -1.33 -1.08
CA LEU A 40 1.28 -1.95 -0.83
C LEU A 40 0.36 -0.95 -0.17
N THR A 41 -0.89 -0.91 -0.61
CA THR A 41 -1.95 -0.12 0.03
C THR A 41 -3.03 -1.02 0.59
N GLY A 42 -3.76 -0.52 1.59
CA GLY A 42 -4.98 -1.16 2.05
C GLY A 42 -5.93 -0.16 2.71
N GLY A 43 -7.18 -0.59 2.81
CA GLY A 43 -8.31 0.22 3.27
C GLY A 43 -8.30 0.47 4.78
N GLN A 44 -9.29 1.19 5.30
CA GLN A 44 -9.47 1.40 6.73
C GLN A 44 -9.67 0.08 7.50
N TRP A 45 -9.22 0.08 8.76
CA TRP A 45 -9.64 -0.91 9.75
C TRP A 45 -10.45 -0.30 10.86
N THR A 46 -11.47 -1.05 11.24
CA THR A 46 -12.16 -0.85 12.50
C THR A 46 -12.12 -2.15 13.28
N ALA A 47 -11.31 -2.24 14.33
CA ALA A 47 -11.45 -3.31 15.31
C ALA A 47 -11.26 -2.79 16.73
N GLY A 48 -11.98 -3.42 17.66
CA GLY A 48 -11.95 -3.03 19.07
C GLY A 48 -12.32 -1.56 19.33
N GLY A 49 -13.08 -0.93 18.42
CA GLY A 49 -13.46 0.49 18.52
C GLY A 49 -12.37 1.49 18.14
N LYS A 50 -11.24 1.04 17.57
CA LYS A 50 -10.21 1.91 17.03
C LYS A 50 -10.34 2.00 15.52
N VAL A 51 -10.31 3.22 15.02
CA VAL A 51 -10.30 3.54 13.59
C VAL A 51 -8.90 4.07 13.27
N GLU A 52 -8.28 3.48 12.27
CA GLU A 52 -6.97 3.92 11.80
C GLU A 52 -7.02 4.35 10.35
N ALA A 53 -6.15 5.31 10.01
CA ALA A 53 -6.07 5.85 8.66
C ALA A 53 -5.61 4.80 7.64
N PRO A 54 -6.11 4.87 6.40
CA PRO A 54 -5.50 4.16 5.30
C PRO A 54 -4.01 4.51 5.24
N HIS A 55 -3.17 3.50 5.04
CA HIS A 55 -1.72 3.68 5.01
C HIS A 55 -1.09 2.83 3.92
N ILE A 56 0.15 3.20 3.62
CA ILE A 56 0.92 2.62 2.52
C ILE A 56 2.19 2.04 3.12
N LEU A 57 2.46 0.78 2.80
CA LEU A 57 3.72 0.13 3.15
C LEU A 57 4.68 0.23 1.97
N LYS A 58 5.94 0.53 2.28
CA LYS A 58 7.05 0.49 1.34
C LYS A 58 8.10 -0.47 1.89
N GLY A 59 8.32 -1.57 1.18
CA GLY A 59 9.29 -2.60 1.56
C GLY A 59 10.28 -2.90 0.46
N ASN A 60 11.38 -3.58 0.79
CA ASN A 60 12.10 -4.38 -0.20
C ASN A 60 11.28 -5.63 -0.59
N TRP A 61 11.60 -6.26 -1.73
CA TRP A 61 10.87 -7.43 -2.24
C TRP A 61 10.74 -8.61 -1.27
N ASP A 62 11.69 -8.77 -0.35
CA ASP A 62 11.70 -9.81 0.68
C ASP A 62 11.14 -9.32 2.03
N TRP A 63 10.66 -8.08 2.10
CA TRP A 63 10.05 -7.46 3.28
C TRP A 63 10.88 -7.57 4.56
N SER A 64 12.21 -7.70 4.43
CA SER A 64 13.13 -7.70 5.58
C SER A 64 13.29 -6.32 6.20
N LYS A 65 12.93 -5.25 5.46
CA LYS A 65 12.80 -3.88 5.96
C LYS A 65 11.59 -3.23 5.31
N TYR A 66 10.75 -2.57 6.11
CA TYR A 66 9.63 -1.80 5.59
C TYR A 66 9.41 -0.50 6.38
N GLU A 67 8.81 0.45 5.70
CA GLU A 67 8.40 1.76 6.19
C GLU A 67 6.89 1.91 5.94
N ALA A 68 6.21 2.73 6.73
CA ALA A 68 4.79 3.02 6.56
C ALA A 68 4.52 4.52 6.55
N VAL A 69 3.60 4.96 5.70
CA VAL A 69 3.07 6.34 5.70
C VAL A 69 1.56 6.28 5.80
N ALA A 70 1.00 6.95 6.80
CA ALA A 70 -0.44 7.13 6.94
C ALA A 70 -0.91 8.25 6.00
N LEU A 71 -1.99 7.99 5.27
CA LEU A 71 -2.63 9.01 4.45
C LEU A 71 -3.36 10.02 5.34
N GLN A 72 -3.11 11.30 5.10
CA GLN A 72 -3.86 12.39 5.72
C GLN A 72 -5.15 12.58 4.92
N VAL A 73 -6.25 12.01 5.40
CA VAL A 73 -7.55 12.09 4.75
C VAL A 73 -8.61 12.64 5.70
N ASP A 74 -9.49 13.47 5.16
CA ASP A 74 -10.65 13.96 5.90
C ASP A 74 -11.64 12.80 6.10
N ASN A 75 -12.07 12.58 7.34
CA ASN A 75 -13.02 11.53 7.71
C ASN A 75 -12.50 10.09 7.45
N VAL A 76 -11.47 9.73 8.20
CA VAL A 76 -10.82 8.41 8.19
C VAL A 76 -11.79 7.21 8.31
N GLN A 77 -12.93 7.38 8.99
CA GLN A 77 -13.89 6.31 9.25
C GLN A 77 -14.59 5.75 7.99
N TYR A 78 -14.43 6.39 6.83
CA TYR A 78 -15.04 5.95 5.60
C TYR A 78 -14.06 5.91 4.43
N ALA A 79 -12.76 5.97 4.71
CA ALA A 79 -11.74 6.09 3.68
C ALA A 79 -11.10 4.72 3.38
N GLU A 80 -11.02 4.34 2.11
CA GLU A 80 -10.32 3.14 1.64
C GLU A 80 -9.38 3.50 0.49
N THR A 81 -8.20 2.87 0.41
CA THR A 81 -7.33 3.08 -0.77
C THR A 81 -7.79 2.20 -1.93
N GLU A 82 -7.71 2.70 -3.16
CA GLU A 82 -8.13 2.03 -4.40
C GLU A 82 -6.98 1.95 -5.41
N GLY A 83 -5.88 1.35 -5.00
CA GLY A 83 -4.68 1.22 -5.83
C GLY A 83 -3.63 2.34 -5.65
N VAL A 84 -2.42 2.06 -6.13
CA VAL A 84 -1.25 2.95 -6.06
C VAL A 84 -0.57 3.01 -7.41
N GLN A 85 -0.03 4.19 -7.73
CA GLN A 85 0.82 4.41 -8.90
C GLN A 85 2.07 5.23 -8.56
N LEU A 86 3.22 4.83 -9.09
CA LEU A 86 4.50 5.53 -8.92
C LEU A 86 4.83 6.32 -10.18
N TYR A 87 5.08 7.63 -10.05
CA TYR A 87 5.52 8.44 -11.18
C TYR A 87 6.43 9.59 -10.74
N GLY A 88 7.60 9.70 -11.38
CA GLY A 88 8.64 10.66 -11.00
C GLY A 88 9.04 10.50 -9.53
N ASP A 89 9.03 11.59 -8.77
CA ASP A 89 9.34 11.62 -7.34
C ASP A 89 8.13 11.35 -6.43
N ASN A 90 6.96 11.06 -7.02
CA ASN A 90 5.71 11.01 -6.30
C ASN A 90 5.13 9.60 -6.24
N VAL A 91 4.26 9.41 -5.26
CA VAL A 91 3.34 8.28 -5.12
C VAL A 91 1.92 8.83 -5.21
N TYR A 92 1.11 8.22 -6.06
CA TYR A 92 -0.29 8.55 -6.30
C TYR A 92 -1.13 7.43 -5.75
N VAL A 93 -2.15 7.74 -4.96
CA VAL A 93 -3.05 6.72 -4.38
C VAL A 93 -4.49 7.13 -4.58
N GLY A 94 -5.28 6.25 -5.17
CA GLY A 94 -6.73 6.40 -5.21
C GLY A 94 -7.28 6.24 -3.80
N VAL A 95 -8.19 7.11 -3.40
CA VAL A 95 -8.89 7.00 -2.12
C VAL A 95 -10.38 7.13 -2.37
N GLU A 96 -11.12 6.11 -1.98
CA GLU A 96 -12.57 6.09 -1.90
C GLU A 96 -13.04 6.58 -0.54
N PHE A 97 -14.08 7.41 -0.54
CA PHE A 97 -14.80 7.82 0.66
C PHE A 97 -16.25 7.34 0.56
N HIS A 98 -16.61 6.38 1.40
CA HIS A 98 -17.98 5.88 1.50
C HIS A 98 -18.90 6.97 2.06
N GLU A 99 -19.91 7.38 1.30
CA GLU A 99 -20.97 8.25 1.84
C GLU A 99 -21.97 7.39 2.63
N ASN A 100 -22.14 7.73 3.91
CA ASN A 100 -22.86 6.88 4.84
C ASN A 100 -24.33 6.70 4.41
N GLY A 101 -24.70 5.47 4.05
CA GLY A 101 -26.08 5.05 3.82
C GLY A 101 -26.67 5.32 2.44
N THR A 102 -25.92 5.90 1.49
CA THR A 102 -26.39 6.18 0.12
C THR A 102 -25.91 5.13 -0.89
N GLY A 103 -24.83 4.41 -0.59
CA GLY A 103 -24.14 3.54 -1.55
C GLY A 103 -23.36 4.32 -2.61
N GLU A 104 -23.27 5.64 -2.47
CA GLU A 104 -22.43 6.50 -3.30
C GLU A 104 -21.04 6.66 -2.67
N ALA A 105 -20.04 6.81 -3.53
CA ALA A 105 -18.65 6.86 -3.12
C ALA A 105 -17.91 7.98 -3.86
N LYS A 106 -17.24 8.85 -3.10
CA LYS A 106 -16.40 9.90 -3.66
C LYS A 106 -14.98 9.39 -3.83
N HIS A 107 -14.39 9.61 -4.99
CA HIS A 107 -13.03 9.19 -5.30
C HIS A 107 -12.10 10.40 -5.40
N THR A 108 -10.93 10.30 -4.80
CA THR A 108 -9.86 11.30 -4.91
C THR A 108 -8.53 10.63 -5.21
N VAL A 109 -7.56 11.42 -5.68
CA VAL A 109 -6.16 10.98 -5.78
C VAL A 109 -5.35 11.77 -4.78
N GLN A 110 -4.77 11.08 -3.81
CA GLN A 110 -3.79 11.63 -2.90
C GLN A 110 -2.39 11.52 -3.52
N VAL A 111 -1.58 12.55 -3.33
CA VAL A 111 -0.23 12.62 -3.89
C VAL A 111 0.75 13.01 -2.80
N PHE A 112 1.83 12.26 -2.67
CA PHE A 112 2.89 12.55 -1.70
C PHE A 112 4.26 12.16 -2.27
N LYS A 113 5.31 12.68 -1.66
CA LYS A 113 6.68 12.45 -2.13
C LYS A 113 7.20 11.11 -1.65
N LYS A 114 7.98 10.43 -2.49
CA LYS A 114 8.65 9.15 -2.13
C LYS A 114 9.59 9.28 -0.93
N ASN A 115 10.06 10.48 -0.62
CA ASN A 115 10.93 10.77 0.53
C ASN A 115 10.17 11.04 1.84
N GLU A 116 8.82 11.02 1.84
CA GLU A 116 8.02 11.10 3.07
C GLU A 116 8.02 9.78 3.85
N PHE A 117 8.34 8.67 3.19
CA PHE A 117 8.69 7.45 3.90
C PHE A 117 10.01 7.69 4.64
N THR A 118 9.93 7.81 5.95
CA THR A 118 11.07 7.98 6.84
C THR A 118 11.38 6.63 7.51
N VAL A 119 12.67 6.36 7.69
CA VAL A 119 13.23 5.16 8.32
C VAL A 119 12.99 5.20 9.83
#